data_AF-A0A3N5FHG6-F1
#
_entry.id   AF-A0A3N5FHG6-F1
#
_cell.length_a   1.000
_cell.length_b   1.000
_cell.length_c   1.000
_cell.angle_alpha   90.00
_cell.angle_beta   90.00
_cell.angle_gamma   90.00
#
_symmetry.space_group_name_H-M   'P 1'
#
loop_
_entity.id
_entity.type
_entity.pdbx_description
1 polymer ?
#
loop_
_entity_poly.entity_id
_entity_poly.type
_entity_poly.pdbx_seq_one_letter_code
_entity_poly.pdbx_strand_id
1 'polypeptide(L)'
;MGKDFPFVEIPEHFKEIIGVPDPGTRLYRAYGSEDFGETWADAVFEICHGDGAVSPGGVAMYAHVTRPGVHKKLKSGGLTGFIFHVTKTSRFFKGKEALSNNANTYCYIPVSECKAWAKELSKKRDKKEYIDEVSGDGNWNDTHLINPPKHLKKKFKEEQKKRRK
;
A
#
# COMPACT_ATOMS: atom_id res chain seq x y z
N MET A 1 -11.70 10.02 13.97
CA MET A 1 -11.08 10.73 12.83
C MET A 1 -11.87 12.00 12.60
N GLY A 2 -11.19 13.14 12.48
CA GLY A 2 -11.86 14.39 12.09
C GLY A 2 -12.48 14.21 10.70
N LYS A 3 -13.62 14.86 10.45
CA LYS A 3 -14.35 14.78 9.18
C LYS A 3 -13.57 15.30 7.95
N ASP A 4 -12.34 15.79 8.14
CA ASP A 4 -11.58 16.57 7.14
C ASP A 4 -10.25 15.92 6.73
N PHE A 5 -9.99 14.64 7.02
CA PHE A 5 -8.76 14.00 6.53
C PHE A 5 -8.85 13.83 5.01
N PRO A 6 -7.88 14.33 4.22
CA PRO A 6 -7.97 14.40 2.77
C PRO A 6 -7.60 13.07 2.12
N PHE A 7 -8.37 12.03 2.42
CA PHE A 7 -8.19 10.74 1.78
C PHE A 7 -8.37 10.88 0.27
N VAL A 8 -7.43 10.31 -0.50
CA VAL A 8 -7.60 10.27 -1.96
C VAL A 8 -8.85 9.48 -2.33
N GLU A 9 -9.61 10.02 -3.28
CA GLU A 9 -10.71 9.31 -3.91
C GLU A 9 -10.18 8.44 -5.04
N ILE A 10 -10.71 7.24 -5.19
CA ILE A 10 -10.27 6.30 -6.23
C ILE A 10 -11.33 6.27 -7.33
N PRO A 11 -11.03 6.84 -8.51
CA PRO A 11 -11.90 6.76 -9.67
C PRO A 11 -12.22 5.32 -10.06
N GLU A 12 -13.44 5.07 -10.52
CA GLU A 12 -13.93 3.72 -10.84
C GLU A 12 -13.01 2.99 -11.83
N HIS A 13 -12.53 3.71 -12.86
CA HIS A 13 -11.70 3.14 -13.92
C HIS A 13 -10.31 2.68 -13.45
N PHE A 14 -9.83 3.15 -12.29
CA PHE A 14 -8.57 2.69 -11.72
C PHE A 14 -8.71 1.48 -10.80
N LYS A 15 -9.92 1.15 -10.31
CA LYS A 15 -10.12 0.09 -9.30
C LYS A 15 -9.62 -1.28 -9.77
N GLU A 16 -9.69 -1.57 -11.06
CA GLU A 16 -9.17 -2.83 -11.58
C GLU A 16 -7.63 -2.87 -11.57
N ILE A 17 -6.98 -1.71 -11.80
CA ILE A 17 -5.52 -1.54 -11.92
C ILE A 17 -4.85 -1.53 -10.54
N ILE A 18 -5.30 -0.65 -9.63
CA ILE A 18 -4.62 -0.43 -8.34
C ILE A 18 -4.74 -1.60 -7.36
N GLY A 19 -5.64 -2.54 -7.65
CA GLY A 19 -5.81 -3.75 -6.88
C GLY A 19 -7.03 -3.76 -5.96
N VAL A 20 -7.04 -4.70 -5.02
CA VAL A 20 -8.19 -4.93 -4.13
C VAL A 20 -7.92 -4.32 -2.76
N PRO A 21 -8.89 -3.61 -2.17
CA PRO A 21 -8.74 -3.10 -0.82
C PRO A 21 -8.65 -4.23 0.21
N ASP A 22 -7.73 -4.12 1.16
CA ASP A 22 -7.68 -4.94 2.36
C ASP A 22 -8.85 -4.57 3.28
N PRO A 23 -9.68 -5.54 3.73
CA PRO A 23 -10.86 -5.27 4.55
C PRO A 23 -10.55 -4.42 5.79
N GLY A 24 -11.35 -3.38 6.02
CA GLY A 24 -11.20 -2.48 7.16
C GLY A 24 -10.04 -1.50 7.06
N THR A 25 -9.37 -1.42 5.91
CA THR A 25 -8.24 -0.51 5.69
C THR A 25 -8.44 0.30 4.40
N ARG A 26 -7.46 1.15 4.09
CA ARG A 26 -7.33 1.82 2.79
C ARG A 26 -6.09 1.35 2.02
N LEU A 27 -5.66 0.11 2.27
CA LEU A 27 -4.57 -0.53 1.54
C LEU A 27 -5.11 -1.25 0.32
N TYR A 28 -4.62 -0.90 -0.87
CA TYR A 28 -4.99 -1.53 -2.14
C TYR A 28 -3.84 -2.40 -2.62
N ARG A 29 -4.11 -3.67 -2.90
CA ARG A 29 -3.08 -4.65 -3.31
C ARG A 29 -3.31 -5.17 -4.71
N ALA A 30 -2.35 -4.91 -5.58
CA ALA A 30 -2.26 -5.45 -6.93
C ALA A 30 -1.10 -6.45 -7.04
N TYR A 31 -1.24 -7.39 -7.97
CA TYR A 31 -0.21 -8.36 -8.32
C TYR A 31 -0.04 -8.34 -9.84
N GLY A 32 1.19 -8.50 -10.33
CA GLY A 32 1.44 -8.51 -11.77
C GLY A 32 2.90 -8.70 -12.12
N SER A 33 3.21 -8.82 -13.42
CA SER A 33 4.60 -8.81 -13.86
C SER A 33 5.22 -7.42 -13.71
N GLU A 34 6.54 -7.39 -13.86
CA GLU A 34 7.32 -6.16 -13.97
C GLU A 34 6.78 -5.23 -15.08
N ASP A 35 6.41 -5.77 -16.25
CA ASP A 35 5.83 -5.00 -17.37
C ASP A 35 4.50 -4.29 -17.02
N PHE A 36 3.72 -4.83 -16.07
CA PHE A 36 2.48 -4.18 -15.62
C PHE A 36 2.74 -3.12 -14.54
N GLY A 37 3.94 -3.13 -13.94
CA GLY A 37 4.31 -2.21 -12.87
C GLY A 37 4.29 -0.75 -13.29
N GLU A 38 4.64 -0.44 -14.53
CA GLU A 38 4.57 0.92 -15.09
C GLU A 38 3.13 1.42 -15.15
N THR A 39 2.23 0.66 -15.79
CA THR A 39 0.79 0.99 -15.84
C THR A 39 0.17 1.15 -14.46
N TRP A 40 0.57 0.31 -13.50
CA TRP A 40 0.13 0.44 -12.12
C TRP A 40 0.65 1.72 -11.45
N ALA A 41 1.93 2.06 -11.65
CA ALA A 41 2.54 3.24 -11.08
C ALA A 41 1.92 4.53 -11.62
N ASP A 42 1.68 4.61 -12.93
CA ASP A 42 1.03 5.77 -13.57
C ASP A 42 -0.37 6.00 -13.01
N ALA A 43 -1.18 4.93 -12.89
CA ALA A 43 -2.50 4.99 -12.29
C ALA A 43 -2.45 5.51 -10.84
N VAL A 44 -1.49 5.04 -10.04
CA VAL A 44 -1.31 5.53 -8.67
C VAL A 44 -0.94 7.01 -8.64
N PHE A 45 -0.04 7.46 -9.51
CA PHE A 45 0.37 8.86 -9.55
C PHE A 45 -0.74 9.78 -10.06
N GLU A 46 -1.59 9.33 -10.98
CA GLU A 46 -2.76 10.07 -11.40
C GLU A 46 -3.78 10.23 -10.25
N ILE A 47 -4.02 9.16 -9.48
CA ILE A 47 -4.88 9.21 -8.29
C ILE A 47 -4.32 10.15 -7.22
N CYS A 48 -2.99 10.16 -7.02
CA CYS A 48 -2.38 10.99 -5.98
C CYS A 48 -2.30 12.47 -6.34
N HIS A 49 -2.71 12.85 -7.56
CA HIS A 49 -2.74 14.21 -8.06
C HIS A 49 -1.38 14.94 -7.93
N GLY A 50 -1.36 16.26 -8.10
CA GLY A 50 -0.14 17.08 -8.20
C GLY A 50 0.78 17.10 -6.96
N ASP A 51 0.34 16.61 -5.80
CA ASP A 51 1.21 16.44 -4.63
C ASP A 51 2.08 15.16 -4.72
N GLY A 52 1.69 14.21 -5.58
CA GLY A 52 2.38 12.95 -5.79
C GLY A 52 2.27 11.96 -4.64
N ALA A 53 3.08 10.90 -4.72
CA ALA A 53 3.13 9.83 -3.73
C ALA A 53 4.56 9.52 -3.31
N VAL A 54 4.71 8.94 -2.12
CA VAL A 54 6.01 8.55 -1.56
C VAL A 54 5.98 7.13 -1.02
N SER A 55 7.17 6.53 -0.93
CA SER A 55 7.35 5.26 -0.22
C SER A 55 7.16 5.44 1.29
N PRO A 56 7.02 4.35 2.08
CA PRO A 56 6.96 4.44 3.54
C PRO A 56 8.13 5.22 4.17
N GLY A 57 9.31 5.21 3.52
CA GLY A 57 10.45 6.01 3.96
C GLY A 57 10.23 7.52 3.77
N GLY A 58 9.57 7.93 2.69
CA GLY A 58 9.22 9.35 2.47
C GLY A 58 8.11 9.83 3.41
N VAL A 59 7.17 8.96 3.81
CA VAL A 59 6.16 9.30 4.83
C VAL A 59 6.83 9.72 6.14
N ALA A 60 7.88 9.00 6.55
CA ALA A 60 8.66 9.33 7.75
C ALA A 60 9.27 10.74 7.69
N MET A 61 9.64 11.21 6.50
CA MET A 61 10.16 12.58 6.31
C MET A 61 9.07 13.64 6.41
N TYR A 62 7.88 13.40 5.83
CA TYR A 62 6.78 14.37 5.85
C TYR A 62 6.07 14.46 7.20
N ALA A 63 5.86 13.34 7.88
CA ALA A 63 5.09 13.28 9.13
C ALA A 63 5.97 13.20 10.39
N HIS A 64 7.30 13.12 10.25
CA HIS A 64 8.26 12.95 11.36
C HIS A 64 7.94 11.73 12.24
N VAL A 65 7.66 10.61 11.58
CA VAL A 65 7.30 9.34 12.22
C VAL A 65 8.33 8.26 11.94
N THR A 66 8.24 7.16 12.69
CA THR A 66 9.04 5.96 12.41
C THR A 66 8.37 5.10 11.33
N ARG A 67 9.14 4.26 10.63
CA ARG A 67 8.58 3.28 9.68
C ARG A 67 7.53 2.34 10.33
N PRO A 68 7.76 1.77 11.52
CA PRO A 68 6.70 1.03 12.22
C PRO A 68 5.42 1.85 12.47
N GLY A 69 5.55 3.14 12.82
CA GLY A 69 4.42 4.06 12.92
C GLY A 69 3.62 4.16 11.62
N VAL A 70 4.32 4.30 10.48
CA VAL A 70 3.69 4.30 9.14
C VAL A 70 2.93 2.99 8.89
N HIS A 71 3.55 1.85 9.14
CA HIS A 71 2.91 0.54 8.94
C HIS A 71 1.68 0.36 9.85
N LYS A 72 1.75 0.77 11.12
CA LYS A 72 0.60 0.75 12.04
C LYS A 72 -0.54 1.61 11.52
N LYS A 73 -0.25 2.84 11.07
CA LYS A 73 -1.25 3.78 10.53
C LYS A 73 -1.90 3.26 9.23
N LEU A 74 -1.14 2.62 8.34
CA LEU A 74 -1.66 1.97 7.14
C LEU A 74 -2.58 0.78 7.50
N LYS A 75 -2.13 -0.11 8.40
CA LYS A 75 -2.87 -1.30 8.84
C LYS A 75 -4.18 -0.95 9.57
N SER A 76 -4.26 0.23 10.19
CA SER A 76 -5.49 0.71 10.84
C SER A 76 -6.41 1.51 9.91
N GLY A 77 -6.06 1.65 8.62
CA GLY A 77 -6.83 2.45 7.66
C GLY A 77 -6.69 3.97 7.83
N GLY A 78 -5.70 4.42 8.60
CA GLY A 78 -5.40 5.83 8.83
C GLY A 78 -4.64 6.53 7.70
N LEU A 79 -4.21 5.78 6.70
CA LEU A 79 -3.61 6.26 5.46
C LEU A 79 -4.06 5.35 4.31
N THR A 80 -4.22 5.92 3.14
CA THR A 80 -4.30 5.18 1.88
C THR A 80 -2.92 4.69 1.48
N GLY A 81 -2.81 3.44 1.06
CA GLY A 81 -1.56 2.91 0.51
C GLY A 81 -1.83 1.99 -0.67
N PHE A 82 -1.06 2.15 -1.73
CA PHE A 82 -1.10 1.30 -2.92
C PHE A 82 0.11 0.38 -2.88
N ILE A 83 -0.12 -0.92 -2.94
CA ILE A 83 0.94 -1.94 -2.86
C ILE A 83 0.90 -2.82 -4.11
N PHE A 84 2.02 -2.88 -4.83
CA PHE A 84 2.21 -3.76 -5.97
C PHE A 84 3.20 -4.87 -5.64
N HIS A 85 2.79 -6.10 -5.88
CA HIS A 85 3.64 -7.29 -5.71
C HIS A 85 4.01 -7.88 -7.06
N VAL A 86 5.30 -7.90 -7.37
CA VAL A 86 5.78 -8.50 -8.62
C VAL A 86 5.70 -10.03 -8.57
N THR A 87 4.94 -10.60 -9.51
CA THR A 87 4.83 -12.04 -9.75
C THR A 87 5.84 -12.49 -10.80
N LYS A 88 6.40 -13.69 -10.64
CA LYS A 88 7.27 -14.36 -11.63
C LYS A 88 6.77 -15.77 -11.90
N THR A 89 6.95 -16.24 -13.13
CA THR A 89 6.68 -17.64 -13.47
C THR A 89 7.66 -18.55 -12.71
N SER A 90 7.15 -19.51 -11.93
CA SER A 90 7.98 -20.47 -11.24
C SER A 90 8.68 -21.40 -12.22
N ARG A 91 10.02 -21.47 -12.14
CA ARG A 91 10.82 -22.43 -12.92
C ARG A 91 10.63 -23.89 -12.44
N PHE A 92 10.26 -24.09 -11.17
CA PHE A 92 10.21 -25.42 -10.56
C PHE A 92 8.91 -26.21 -10.84
N PHE A 93 7.80 -25.54 -11.16
CA PHE A 93 6.51 -26.19 -11.40
C PHE A 93 5.85 -25.66 -12.68
N LYS A 94 6.18 -26.26 -13.83
CA LYS A 94 5.45 -26.23 -15.12
C LYS A 94 4.48 -25.03 -15.28
N GLY A 95 5.01 -23.80 -15.31
CA GLY A 95 4.24 -22.58 -15.60
C GLY A 95 3.19 -22.17 -14.56
N LYS A 96 3.36 -22.49 -13.26
CA LYS A 96 2.61 -21.81 -12.19
C LYS A 96 3.29 -20.48 -11.86
N GLU A 97 2.55 -19.38 -11.87
CA GLU A 97 3.07 -18.12 -11.33
C GLU A 97 3.24 -18.26 -9.81
N ALA A 98 4.34 -17.73 -9.29
CA ALA A 98 4.60 -17.57 -7.87
C ALA A 98 4.91 -16.09 -7.62
N LEU A 99 4.82 -15.66 -6.36
CA LEU A 99 5.48 -14.41 -5.99
C LEU A 99 6.97 -14.55 -6.33
N SER A 100 7.57 -13.50 -6.88
CA SER A 100 9.01 -13.54 -7.14
C SER A 100 9.74 -13.87 -5.83
N ASN A 101 10.66 -14.84 -5.84
CA ASN A 101 11.57 -15.02 -4.71
C ASN A 101 12.33 -13.70 -4.54
N ASN A 102 12.30 -13.13 -3.33
CA ASN A 102 12.73 -11.76 -2.97
C ASN A 102 11.78 -10.62 -3.40
N ALA A 103 10.50 -10.92 -3.65
CA ALA A 103 9.35 -10.01 -3.79
C ALA A 103 9.71 -8.52 -3.87
N ASN A 104 10.00 -8.04 -5.08
CA ASN A 104 10.01 -6.61 -5.34
C ASN A 104 8.59 -6.12 -5.08
N THR A 105 8.42 -5.43 -3.95
CA THR A 105 7.15 -4.85 -3.53
C THR A 105 7.29 -3.35 -3.56
N TYR A 106 6.41 -2.72 -4.31
CA TYR A 106 6.32 -1.27 -4.37
C TYR A 106 5.18 -0.82 -3.48
N CYS A 107 5.41 0.26 -2.75
CA CYS A 107 4.39 0.86 -1.90
C CYS A 107 4.42 2.37 -2.07
N TYR A 108 3.27 2.94 -2.39
CA TYR A 108 3.07 4.37 -2.56
C TYR A 108 1.95 4.85 -1.64
N ILE A 109 2.20 5.98 -0.97
CA ILE A 109 1.31 6.67 -0.05
C ILE A 109 1.14 8.10 -0.54
N PRO A 110 -0.09 8.64 -0.66
CA PRO A 110 -0.31 10.02 -1.10
C PRO A 110 0.37 11.04 -0.18
N VAL A 111 1.07 12.01 -0.78
CA VAL A 111 1.75 13.08 -0.03
C VAL A 111 0.76 13.99 0.69
N SER A 112 -0.42 14.23 0.11
CA SER A 112 -1.51 15.01 0.71
C SER A 112 -1.91 14.45 2.09
N GLU A 113 -2.06 13.13 2.18
CA GLU A 113 -2.38 12.43 3.43
C GLU A 113 -1.22 12.45 4.42
N CYS A 114 0.03 12.39 3.95
CA CYS A 114 1.21 12.52 4.80
C CYS A 114 1.30 13.91 5.46
N LYS A 115 1.08 14.97 4.66
CA LYS A 115 1.02 16.36 5.15
C LYS A 115 -0.14 16.57 6.13
N ALA A 116 -1.29 15.96 5.86
CA ALA A 116 -2.44 16.01 6.77
C ALA A 116 -2.15 15.32 8.10
N TRP A 117 -1.51 14.15 8.05
CA TRP A 117 -1.10 13.44 9.26
C TRP A 117 -0.09 14.24 10.10
N ALA A 118 0.88 14.89 9.45
CA ALA A 118 1.81 15.80 10.14
C ALA A 118 1.06 16.92 10.89
N LYS A 119 0.02 17.49 10.26
CA LYS A 119 -0.83 18.50 10.90
C LYS A 119 -1.62 17.93 12.08
N GLU A 120 -2.16 16.72 11.98
CA GLU A 120 -2.82 16.05 13.11
C GLU A 120 -1.86 15.86 14.29
N LEU A 121 -0.65 15.33 14.03
CA LEU A 121 0.39 15.12 15.03
C LEU A 121 0.80 16.43 15.72
N SER A 122 0.94 17.51 14.96
CA SER A 122 1.31 18.83 15.51
C SER A 122 0.29 19.41 16.50
N LYS A 123 -0.98 18.98 16.40
CA LYS A 123 -2.08 19.44 17.26
C LYS A 123 -2.27 18.56 18.50
N LYS A 124 -1.62 17.40 18.57
CA LYS A 124 -1.75 16.49 19.71
C LYS A 124 -1.09 17.08 20.94
N ARG A 125 -1.86 17.19 22.02
CA ARG A 125 -1.40 17.66 23.34
C ARG A 125 -0.96 16.52 24.25
N ASP A 126 -1.55 15.34 24.07
CA ASP A 126 -1.17 14.16 24.85
C ASP A 126 0.14 13.56 24.33
N LYS A 127 1.17 13.58 25.17
CA LYS A 127 2.51 13.10 24.83
C LYS A 127 2.56 11.58 24.65
N LYS A 128 1.75 10.82 25.40
CA LYS A 128 1.73 9.35 25.32
C LYS A 128 1.08 8.92 24.02
N GLU A 129 -0.06 9.51 23.66
CA GLU A 129 -0.74 9.26 22.38
C GLU A 129 0.14 9.67 21.19
N TYR A 130 0.85 10.78 21.30
CA TYR A 130 1.81 11.20 20.27
C TYR A 130 2.91 10.15 20.07
N ILE A 131 3.57 9.71 21.16
CA ILE A 131 4.66 8.72 21.08
C ILE A 131 4.18 7.39 20.52
N ASP A 132 3.00 6.90 20.94
CA ASP A 132 2.43 5.63 20.47
C ASP A 132 2.11 5.66 18.96
N GLU A 133 1.64 6.80 18.45
CA GLU A 133 1.32 6.96 17.03
C GLU A 133 2.58 7.11 16.16
N VAL A 134 3.57 7.87 16.63
CA VAL A 134 4.86 8.10 15.95
C VAL A 134 5.71 6.83 15.90
N SER A 135 5.74 6.06 16.99
CA SER A 135 6.64 4.91 17.17
C SER A 135 6.06 3.60 16.65
N GLY A 136 4.74 3.51 16.55
CA GLY A 136 4.07 2.28 16.14
C GLY A 136 4.21 1.15 17.16
N ASP A 137 4.06 -0.09 16.69
CA ASP A 137 4.13 -1.33 17.49
C ASP A 137 5.45 -2.10 17.31
N GLY A 138 6.43 -1.50 16.61
CA GLY A 138 7.69 -2.15 16.24
C GLY A 138 7.58 -3.18 15.11
N ASN A 139 6.38 -3.46 14.58
CA ASN A 139 6.14 -4.48 13.57
C ASN A 139 6.02 -3.88 12.15
N TRP A 140 7.15 -3.83 11.45
CA TRP A 140 7.22 -3.42 10.05
C TRP A 140 7.13 -4.59 9.05
N ASN A 141 7.03 -5.84 9.53
CA ASN A 141 6.91 -6.99 8.66
C ASN A 141 5.52 -7.00 8.00
N ASP A 142 5.49 -6.91 6.68
CA ASP A 142 4.31 -7.27 5.90
C ASP A 142 4.39 -8.77 5.58
N THR A 143 3.69 -9.59 6.37
CA THR A 143 3.68 -11.06 6.18
C THR A 143 3.05 -11.48 4.86
N HIS A 144 2.43 -10.54 4.12
CA HIS A 144 1.79 -10.77 2.83
C HIS A 144 2.78 -10.78 1.65
N LEU A 145 4.07 -10.56 1.89
CA LEU A 145 5.14 -10.68 0.89
C LEU A 145 5.36 -12.12 0.39
N ILE A 146 4.91 -13.13 1.15
CA ILE A 146 5.15 -14.55 0.84
C ILE A 146 3.86 -15.29 0.49
N ASN A 147 2.72 -14.89 1.06
CA ASN A 147 1.42 -15.49 0.80
C ASN A 147 0.33 -14.42 0.72
N PRO A 148 -0.44 -14.34 -0.39
CA PRO A 148 -1.55 -13.40 -0.48
C PRO A 148 -2.57 -13.70 0.64
N PRO A 149 -3.12 -12.66 1.28
CA PRO A 149 -4.23 -12.77 2.23
C PRO A 149 -5.36 -13.64 1.69
N LYS A 150 -6.12 -14.31 2.58
CA LYS A 150 -7.20 -15.23 2.18
C LYS A 150 -8.19 -14.59 1.19
N HIS A 151 -8.55 -13.33 1.37
CA HIS A 151 -9.47 -12.59 0.47
C HIS A 151 -8.86 -12.29 -0.90
N LEU A 152 -7.53 -12.17 -0.98
CA LEU A 152 -6.81 -11.92 -2.24
C LEU A 152 -6.44 -13.19 -3.00
N LYS A 153 -6.50 -14.37 -2.35
CA LYS A 153 -6.19 -15.65 -3.01
C LYS A 153 -7.03 -15.91 -4.26
N LYS A 154 -8.28 -15.42 -4.31
CA LYS A 154 -9.15 -15.59 -5.48
C LYS A 154 -8.68 -14.74 -6.65
N LYS A 155 -8.52 -13.43 -6.46
CA LYS A 155 -8.04 -12.51 -7.52
C LYS A 155 -6.64 -12.87 -7.98
N PHE A 156 -5.75 -13.22 -7.05
CA PHE A 156 -4.42 -13.74 -7.38
C PHE A 156 -4.52 -14.94 -8.33
N LYS A 157 -5.35 -15.96 -8.02
CA LYS A 157 -5.56 -17.12 -8.91
C LYS A 157 -6.21 -16.75 -10.25
N GLU A 158 -7.04 -15.71 -10.32
CA GLU A 158 -7.68 -15.25 -11.56
C GLU A 158 -6.69 -14.55 -12.49
N GLU A 159 -5.83 -13.67 -11.94
CA GLU A 159 -4.71 -13.07 -12.67
C GLU A 159 -3.75 -14.14 -13.20
N GLN A 160 -3.44 -15.17 -12.40
CA GLN A 160 -2.65 -16.34 -12.86
C GLN A 160 -3.31 -17.10 -14.03
N LYS A 161 -4.63 -17.09 -14.13
CA LYS A 161 -5.39 -17.80 -15.19
C LYS A 161 -5.51 -16.96 -16.46
N LYS A 162 -5.68 -15.64 -16.36
CA LYS A 162 -5.81 -14.74 -17.52
C LYS A 162 -4.60 -14.80 -18.45
N ARG A 163 -3.42 -15.15 -17.93
CA ARG A 163 -2.15 -15.26 -18.68
C ARG A 163 -1.85 -16.63 -19.28
N ARG A 164 -2.70 -17.64 -19.05
CA ARG A 164 -2.56 -18.99 -19.62
C ARG A 164 -3.33 -19.20 -20.93
N LYS A 165 -4.13 -18.21 -21.34
CA LYS A 165 -4.84 -18.16 -22.62
C LYS A 165 -4.08 -17.23 -23.55
#